data_AF-A0A4T2BT92-F1
#
_entry.id   AF-A0A4T2BT92-F1
#
_cell.length_a   1.000
_cell.length_b   1.000
_cell.length_c   1.000
_cell.angle_alpha   90.00
_cell.angle_beta   90.00
_cell.angle_gamma   90.00
#
_symmetry.space_group_name_H-M   'P 1'
#
loop_
_entity.id
_entity.type
_entity.pdbx_description
1 polymer ?
#
loop_
_entity_poly.entity_id
_entity_poly.type
_entity_poly.pdbx_seq_one_letter_code
_entity_poly.pdbx_strand_id
1 'polypeptide(L)'
;MGSATREALASSKKALAAVPAGSLTLSIGEDLFAAGRIIGGSAQFRGLLADPSTEAAEKSALIDRVFRNDLGADALSLLTAITSAHWSTPDELLGGIEEIALRVIASSAPAGSSIESELFEFGEAVSSDSGLELAIGSNLGSPEAKVTLINTLLQGKASEQAVVIVRHLVQQPRGRRIAELLRSAATIVADEGNQSIATVTSATPIAPAQLDRLRSALGRSYGRELTINQVVDPSVLGGLRVQIGDDVIDGSIESRLNDLRHKLAG
;
A
#
# COMPACT_ATOMS: atom_id res chain seq x y z
N MET A 1 -9.48 1.69 14.65
CA MET A 1 -8.42 2.66 14.30
C MET A 1 -8.73 4.01 14.91
N GLY A 2 -7.79 4.58 15.68
CA GLY A 2 -7.87 5.94 16.20
C GLY A 2 -7.79 7.02 15.10
N SER A 3 -8.12 8.27 15.41
CA SER A 3 -8.01 9.40 14.46
C SER A 3 -6.58 9.66 14.03
N ALA A 4 -5.63 9.64 14.97
CA ALA A 4 -4.19 9.84 14.71
C ALA A 4 -3.65 8.81 13.70
N THR A 5 -4.02 7.54 13.88
CA THR A 5 -3.62 6.45 12.98
C THR A 5 -4.14 6.63 11.56
N ARG A 6 -5.38 7.13 11.39
CA ARG A 6 -5.91 7.42 10.05
C ARG A 6 -5.13 8.55 9.37
N GLU A 7 -4.79 9.61 10.10
CA GLU A 7 -4.02 10.74 9.58
C GLU A 7 -2.58 10.33 9.26
N ALA A 8 -1.94 9.53 10.12
CA ALA A 8 -0.61 8.99 9.89
C ALA A 8 -0.54 8.08 8.66
N LEU A 9 -1.53 7.20 8.49
CA LEU A 9 -1.66 6.39 7.27
C LEU A 9 -1.85 7.25 6.03
N ALA A 10 -2.73 8.26 6.08
CA ALA A 10 -2.95 9.15 4.94
C ALA A 10 -1.67 9.91 4.55
N SER A 11 -0.94 10.45 5.53
CA SER A 11 0.35 11.10 5.32
C SER A 11 1.39 10.15 4.73
N SER A 12 1.45 8.92 5.23
CA SER A 12 2.39 7.89 4.77
C SER A 12 2.08 7.45 3.33
N LYS A 13 0.79 7.29 2.98
CA LYS A 13 0.36 7.01 1.59
C LYS A 13 0.71 8.15 0.65
N LYS A 14 0.58 9.40 1.12
CA LYS A 14 1.00 10.57 0.34
C LYS A 14 2.51 10.60 0.12
N ALA A 15 3.30 10.24 1.13
CA ALA A 15 4.75 10.10 0.99
C ALA A 15 5.12 9.00 -0.01
N LEU A 16 4.43 7.86 0.02
CA LEU A 16 4.57 6.79 -0.98
C LEU A 16 4.26 7.30 -2.40
N ALA A 17 3.15 8.02 -2.59
CA ALA A 17 2.77 8.58 -3.88
C ALA A 17 3.73 9.65 -4.41
N ALA A 18 4.55 10.26 -3.54
CA ALA A 18 5.58 11.21 -3.94
C ALA A 18 6.86 10.52 -4.45
N VAL A 19 7.03 9.22 -4.17
CA VAL A 19 8.14 8.43 -4.72
C VAL A 19 7.86 8.15 -6.20
N PRO A 20 8.81 8.42 -7.11
CA PRO A 20 8.61 8.13 -8.54
C PRO A 20 8.31 6.65 -8.78
N ALA A 21 7.28 6.31 -9.58
CA ALA A 21 6.89 4.91 -9.79
C ALA A 21 7.98 4.02 -10.40
N GLY A 22 8.97 4.61 -11.08
CA GLY A 22 10.13 3.87 -11.60
C GLY A 22 11.16 3.47 -10.55
N SER A 23 11.07 4.00 -9.32
CA SER A 23 11.96 3.62 -8.22
C SER A 23 11.30 2.66 -7.22
N LEU A 24 9.98 2.46 -7.28
CA LEU A 24 9.27 1.49 -6.45
C LEU A 24 9.58 0.06 -6.90
N THR A 25 10.58 -0.52 -6.26
CA THR A 25 11.05 -1.88 -6.52
C THR A 25 10.60 -2.83 -5.42
N LEU A 26 10.56 -4.12 -5.74
CA LEU A 26 10.29 -5.18 -4.77
C LEU A 26 11.21 -5.09 -3.54
N SER A 27 12.49 -4.73 -3.75
CA SER A 27 13.47 -4.64 -2.65
C SER A 27 13.10 -3.57 -1.62
N ILE A 28 12.50 -2.44 -2.02
CA ILE A 28 12.05 -1.42 -1.07
C ILE A 28 10.96 -1.99 -0.15
N GLY A 29 10.06 -2.81 -0.69
CA GLY A 29 9.05 -3.51 0.11
C GLY A 29 9.67 -4.50 1.10
N GLU A 30 10.65 -5.28 0.64
CA GLU A 30 11.40 -6.21 1.50
C GLU A 30 12.18 -5.51 2.61
N ASP A 31 12.82 -4.39 2.27
CA ASP A 31 13.54 -3.50 3.19
C ASP A 31 12.60 -2.96 4.29
N LEU A 32 11.43 -2.47 3.92
CA LEU A 32 10.43 -1.99 4.88
C LEU A 32 9.89 -3.13 5.77
N PHE A 33 9.67 -4.33 5.22
CA PHE A 33 9.32 -5.50 6.02
C PHE A 33 10.45 -5.95 6.95
N ALA A 34 11.71 -5.86 6.54
CA ALA A 34 12.86 -6.13 7.39
C ALA A 34 12.96 -5.12 8.54
N ALA A 35 12.79 -3.83 8.23
CA ALA A 35 12.75 -2.78 9.24
C ALA A 35 11.58 -2.97 10.23
N GLY A 36 10.39 -3.31 9.73
CA GLY A 36 9.22 -3.62 10.55
C GLY A 36 9.43 -4.80 11.49
N ARG A 37 10.18 -5.83 11.07
CA ARG A 37 10.58 -6.96 11.93
C ARG A 37 11.58 -6.54 13.01
N ILE A 38 12.58 -5.73 12.67
CA ILE A 38 13.57 -5.21 13.63
C ILE A 38 12.88 -4.32 14.68
N ILE A 39 12.01 -3.41 14.25
CA ILE A 39 11.21 -2.56 15.14
C ILE A 39 10.28 -3.42 16.00
N GLY A 40 9.63 -4.42 15.40
CA GLY A 40 8.72 -5.32 16.11
C GLY A 40 9.41 -6.24 17.13
N GLY A 41 10.69 -6.57 16.92
CA GLY A 41 11.48 -7.40 17.82
C GLY A 41 11.91 -6.69 19.11
N SER A 42 11.83 -5.34 19.17
CA SER A 42 12.23 -4.55 20.34
C SER A 42 11.09 -3.67 20.83
N ALA A 43 10.48 -4.06 21.95
CA ALA A 43 9.37 -3.30 22.54
C ALA A 43 9.77 -1.87 22.95
N GLN A 44 11.00 -1.68 23.42
CA GLN A 44 11.53 -0.36 23.80
C GLN A 44 11.71 0.53 22.57
N PHE A 45 12.30 0.00 21.50
CA PHE A 45 12.52 0.76 20.28
C PHE A 45 11.19 1.17 19.63
N ARG A 46 10.25 0.21 19.54
CA ARG A 46 8.90 0.46 19.05
C ARG A 46 8.13 1.49 19.89
N GLY A 47 8.29 1.44 21.22
CA GLY A 47 7.68 2.40 22.13
C GLY A 47 8.17 3.83 21.90
N LEU A 48 9.49 4.02 21.74
CA LEU A 48 10.09 5.33 21.45
C LEU A 48 9.63 5.91 20.11
N LEU A 49 9.51 5.08 19.07
CA LEU A 49 9.04 5.54 17.76
C LEU A 49 7.55 5.93 17.77
N ALA A 50 6.74 5.23 18.57
CA ALA A 50 5.31 5.50 18.68
C ALA A 50 4.96 6.61 19.69
N ASP A 51 5.92 7.07 20.50
CA ASP A 51 5.69 8.15 21.47
C ASP A 51 5.38 9.47 20.77
N PRO A 52 4.21 10.09 20.99
CA PRO A 52 3.87 11.38 20.38
C PRO A 52 4.67 12.56 20.95
N SER A 53 5.35 12.39 22.09
CA SER A 53 6.13 13.45 22.74
C SER A 53 7.57 13.55 22.22
N THR A 54 8.04 12.52 21.50
CA THR A 54 9.37 12.55 20.86
C THR A 54 9.32 13.35 19.57
N GLU A 55 10.25 14.29 19.39
CA GLU A 55 10.31 15.12 18.19
C GLU A 55 10.62 14.29 16.94
N ALA A 56 10.04 14.68 15.80
CA ALA A 56 10.25 13.98 14.52
C ALA A 56 11.74 13.94 14.11
N ALA A 57 12.51 14.98 14.44
CA ALA A 57 13.95 15.03 14.18
C ALA A 57 14.73 13.97 14.96
N GLU A 58 14.35 13.72 16.22
CA GLU A 58 14.96 12.67 17.05
C GLU A 58 14.63 11.27 16.53
N LYS A 59 13.36 11.04 16.15
CA LYS A 59 12.94 9.77 15.53
C LYS A 59 13.70 9.50 14.23
N SER A 60 13.80 10.51 13.37
CA SER A 60 14.55 10.43 12.11
C SER A 60 16.03 10.12 12.35
N ALA A 61 16.68 10.78 13.31
CA ALA A 61 18.07 10.51 13.66
C ALA A 61 18.28 9.08 14.21
N LEU A 62 17.31 8.53 14.93
CA LEU A 62 17.34 7.15 15.40
C LEU A 62 17.20 6.15 14.24
N ILE A 63 16.24 6.39 13.34
CA ILE A 63 16.04 5.55 12.16
C ILE A 63 17.28 5.56 11.26
N ASP A 64 17.84 6.74 10.98
CA ASP A 64 19.09 6.87 10.22
C ASP A 64 20.25 6.10 10.88
N ARG A 65 20.41 6.22 12.20
CA ARG A 65 21.49 5.51 12.92
C ARG A 65 21.36 3.99 12.84
N VAL A 66 20.14 3.46 12.91
CA VAL A 66 19.90 2.01 12.93
C VAL A 66 19.94 1.42 11.53
N PHE A 67 19.37 2.13 10.54
CA PHE A 67 19.02 1.52 9.26
C PHE A 67 19.81 2.05 8.05
N ARG A 68 20.64 3.09 8.20
CA ARG A 68 21.41 3.68 7.09
C ARG A 68 22.27 2.67 6.32
N ASN A 69 22.82 1.66 6.99
CA ASN A 69 23.70 0.68 6.37
C ASN A 69 22.94 -0.52 5.77
N ASP A 70 21.68 -0.70 6.17
CA ASP A 70 20.90 -1.91 5.87
C ASP A 70 19.78 -1.64 4.84
N LEU A 71 19.32 -0.39 4.69
CA LEU A 71 18.23 -0.02 3.79
C LEU A 71 18.70 0.90 2.66
N GLY A 72 18.05 0.77 1.49
CA GLY A 72 18.19 1.76 0.41
C GLY A 72 17.69 3.15 0.80
N ALA A 73 18.16 4.19 0.10
CA ALA A 73 17.81 5.59 0.40
C ALA A 73 16.30 5.87 0.35
N ASP A 74 15.59 5.30 -0.63
CA ASP A 74 14.14 5.46 -0.78
C ASP A 74 13.37 4.74 0.34
N ALA A 75 13.81 3.53 0.71
CA ALA A 75 13.23 2.77 1.83
C ALA A 75 13.44 3.50 3.17
N LEU A 76 14.63 4.06 3.39
CA LEU A 76 14.96 4.84 4.58
C LEU A 76 14.12 6.14 4.65
N SER A 77 13.93 6.81 3.52
CA SER A 77 13.08 8.01 3.42
C SER A 77 11.63 7.70 3.76
N LEU A 78 11.06 6.62 3.19
CA LEU A 78 9.71 6.17 3.50
C LEU A 78 9.56 5.77 4.97
N LEU A 79 10.49 4.98 5.51
CA LEU A 79 10.47 4.58 6.92
C LEU A 79 10.53 5.79 7.86
N THR A 80 11.34 6.79 7.51
CA THR A 80 11.44 8.05 8.25
C THR A 80 10.12 8.82 8.21
N ALA A 81 9.47 8.92 7.04
CA ALA A 81 8.17 9.57 6.91
C ALA A 81 7.08 8.88 7.75
N ILE A 82 7.05 7.54 7.74
CA ILE A 82 6.09 6.72 8.51
C ILE A 82 6.29 6.92 10.01
N THR A 83 7.53 6.82 10.48
CA THR A 83 7.87 6.91 11.92
C THR A 83 7.78 8.33 12.47
N SER A 84 7.88 9.35 11.61
CA SER A 84 7.67 10.76 11.99
C SER A 84 6.20 11.11 12.22
N ALA A 85 5.27 10.29 11.74
CA ALA A 85 3.85 10.49 11.92
C ALA A 85 3.37 10.07 13.33
N HIS A 86 2.20 10.56 13.74
CA HIS A 86 1.62 10.29 15.06
C HIS A 86 0.70 9.06 15.01
N TRP A 87 1.14 7.97 15.65
CA TRP A 87 0.38 6.73 15.72
C TRP A 87 -0.33 6.60 17.06
N SER A 88 -1.54 6.06 17.08
CA SER A 88 -2.28 5.94 18.35
C SER A 88 -1.68 4.86 19.26
N THR A 89 -1.04 3.83 18.70
CA THR A 89 -0.37 2.77 19.47
C THR A 89 0.90 2.27 18.77
N PRO A 90 1.84 1.66 19.53
CA PRO A 90 3.03 1.01 18.96
C PRO A 90 2.72 -0.11 17.94
N ASP A 91 1.61 -0.84 18.13
CA ASP A 91 1.19 -1.89 17.21
C ASP A 91 0.55 -1.32 15.92
N GLU A 92 -0.11 -0.16 16.00
CA GLU A 92 -0.61 0.56 14.82
C GLU A 92 0.52 1.15 13.98
N LEU A 93 1.63 1.62 14.59
CA LEU A 93 2.85 2.00 13.85
C LEU A 93 3.38 0.83 13.01
N LEU A 94 3.51 -0.36 13.61
CA LEU A 94 3.91 -1.57 12.87
C LEU A 94 2.91 -1.91 11.76
N GLY A 95 1.61 -1.75 12.04
CA GLY A 95 0.57 -1.91 11.03
C GLY A 95 0.72 -0.95 9.86
N GLY A 96 1.09 0.30 10.12
CA GLY A 96 1.39 1.29 9.11
C GLY A 96 2.59 0.93 8.25
N ILE A 97 3.69 0.49 8.88
CA ILE A 97 4.88 0.03 8.13
C ILE A 97 4.51 -1.16 7.23
N GLU A 98 3.78 -2.15 7.76
CA GLU A 98 3.32 -3.31 6.99
C GLU A 98 2.40 -2.87 5.83
N GLU A 99 1.43 -1.99 6.07
CA GLU A 99 0.52 -1.49 5.02
C GLU A 99 1.27 -0.76 3.91
N ILE A 100 2.22 0.12 4.23
CA ILE A 100 2.99 0.84 3.21
C ILE A 100 3.90 -0.11 2.43
N ALA A 101 4.53 -1.09 3.11
CA ALA A 101 5.33 -2.11 2.44
C ALA A 101 4.49 -2.96 1.47
N LEU A 102 3.28 -3.37 1.87
CA LEU A 102 2.32 -4.08 1.00
C LEU A 102 2.00 -3.27 -0.26
N ARG A 103 1.77 -1.97 -0.12
CA ARG A 103 1.48 -1.06 -1.24
C ARG A 103 2.68 -0.86 -2.17
N VAL A 104 3.89 -0.77 -1.62
CA VAL A 104 5.12 -0.73 -2.42
C VAL A 104 5.24 -2.00 -3.26
N ILE A 105 5.04 -3.17 -2.65
CA ILE A 105 5.13 -4.45 -3.35
C ILE A 105 4.05 -4.57 -4.43
N ALA A 106 2.82 -4.18 -4.12
CA ALA A 106 1.73 -4.14 -5.09
C ALA A 106 2.07 -3.23 -6.30
N SER A 107 2.68 -2.07 -6.05
CA SER A 107 3.10 -1.12 -7.09
C SER A 107 4.28 -1.61 -7.92
N SER A 108 5.14 -2.47 -7.36
CA SER A 108 6.30 -3.05 -8.06
C SER A 108 5.95 -4.19 -9.01
N ALA A 109 4.68 -4.62 -9.00
CA ALA A 109 4.24 -5.81 -9.71
C ALA A 109 4.03 -5.55 -11.22
N PRO A 110 4.39 -6.50 -12.10
CA PRO A 110 4.13 -6.37 -13.53
C PRO A 110 2.62 -6.25 -13.85
N ALA A 111 2.28 -5.54 -14.92
CA ALA A 111 0.91 -5.47 -15.40
C ALA A 111 0.36 -6.87 -15.70
N GLY A 112 -0.70 -7.27 -14.97
CA GLY A 112 -1.36 -8.57 -15.12
C GLY A 112 -1.08 -9.60 -14.03
N SER A 113 -0.21 -9.30 -13.04
CA SER A 113 -0.07 -10.16 -11.85
C SER A 113 -1.22 -9.91 -10.87
N SER A 114 -2.04 -10.93 -10.63
CA SER A 114 -3.16 -10.87 -9.69
C SER A 114 -2.72 -11.27 -8.27
N ILE A 115 -1.84 -10.47 -7.66
CA ILE A 115 -1.32 -10.72 -6.30
C ILE A 115 -2.47 -10.89 -5.29
N GLU A 116 -3.51 -10.06 -5.39
CA GLU A 116 -4.70 -10.17 -4.55
C GLU A 116 -5.31 -11.58 -4.61
N SER A 117 -5.53 -12.11 -5.82
CA SER A 117 -6.11 -13.43 -6.03
C SER A 117 -5.19 -14.52 -5.50
N GLU A 118 -3.88 -14.42 -5.74
CA GLU A 118 -2.89 -15.36 -5.21
C GLU A 118 -2.89 -15.41 -3.67
N LEU A 119 -2.98 -14.24 -3.01
CA LEU A 119 -3.07 -14.15 -1.55
C LEU A 119 -4.39 -14.73 -1.02
N PHE A 120 -5.50 -14.50 -1.72
CA PHE A 120 -6.80 -15.05 -1.36
C PHE A 120 -6.83 -16.57 -1.49
N GLU A 121 -6.37 -17.10 -2.63
CA GLU A 121 -6.28 -18.54 -2.89
C GLU A 121 -5.38 -19.25 -1.88
N PHE A 122 -4.23 -18.65 -1.55
CA PHE A 122 -3.35 -19.20 -0.51
C PHE A 122 -4.03 -19.16 0.87
N GLY A 123 -4.74 -18.08 1.19
CA GLY A 123 -5.50 -17.97 2.44
C GLY A 123 -6.58 -19.04 2.59
N GLU A 124 -7.30 -19.35 1.51
CA GLU A 124 -8.30 -20.42 1.47
C GLU A 124 -7.66 -21.82 1.54
N ALA A 125 -6.51 -22.03 0.90
CA ALA A 125 -5.75 -23.27 1.01
C ALA A 125 -5.25 -23.51 2.45
N VAL A 126 -4.80 -22.46 3.15
CA VAL A 126 -4.39 -22.55 4.55
C VAL A 126 -5.57 -22.78 5.49
N SER A 127 -6.72 -22.14 5.25
CA SER A 127 -7.91 -22.29 6.11
C SER A 127 -8.60 -23.65 5.97
N SER A 128 -8.44 -24.29 4.80
CA SER A 128 -9.00 -25.62 4.52
C SER A 128 -8.16 -26.78 5.05
N ASP A 129 -6.89 -26.55 5.39
CA ASP A 129 -5.99 -27.54 5.99
C ASP A 129 -5.57 -27.12 7.41
N SER A 130 -6.17 -27.76 8.42
CA SER A 130 -5.87 -27.49 9.84
C SER A 130 -4.41 -27.79 10.22
N GLY A 131 -3.76 -28.75 9.57
CA GLY A 131 -2.35 -29.08 9.82
C GLY A 131 -1.44 -27.97 9.29
N LEU A 132 -1.75 -27.45 8.10
CA LEU A 132 -1.06 -26.32 7.51
C LEU A 132 -1.28 -25.03 8.32
N GLU A 133 -2.51 -24.76 8.76
CA GLU A 133 -2.82 -23.60 9.62
C GLU A 133 -2.01 -23.65 10.92
N LEU A 134 -1.90 -24.82 11.56
CA LEU A 134 -1.09 -25.01 12.77
C LEU A 134 0.41 -24.88 12.50
N ALA A 135 0.91 -25.46 11.41
CA ALA A 135 2.33 -25.39 11.04
C ALA A 135 2.80 -23.95 10.81
N ILE A 136 1.96 -23.14 10.14
CA ILE A 136 2.28 -21.75 9.82
C ILE A 136 1.98 -20.82 11.01
N GLY A 137 0.84 -21.01 11.68
CA GLY A 137 0.36 -20.15 12.76
C GLY A 137 1.01 -20.38 14.12
N SER A 138 1.56 -21.57 14.38
CA SER A 138 2.17 -21.87 15.69
C SER A 138 3.48 -21.10 15.91
N ASN A 139 3.72 -20.62 17.12
CA ASN A 139 5.00 -20.00 17.50
C ASN A 139 6.10 -21.04 17.82
N LEU A 140 5.84 -22.33 17.55
CA LEU A 140 6.71 -23.45 17.91
C LEU A 140 7.77 -23.75 16.84
N GLY A 141 7.54 -23.36 15.58
CA GLY A 141 8.49 -23.52 14.49
C GLY A 141 9.43 -22.32 14.34
N SER A 142 10.69 -22.57 13.96
CA SER A 142 11.63 -21.48 13.68
C SER A 142 11.15 -20.65 12.48
N PRO A 143 11.41 -19.32 12.46
CA PRO A 143 11.04 -18.46 11.33
C PRO A 143 11.60 -18.96 9.99
N GLU A 144 12.78 -19.57 10.01
CA GLU A 144 13.46 -20.11 8.83
C GLU A 144 12.71 -21.34 8.27
N ALA A 145 12.31 -22.28 9.14
CA ALA A 145 11.56 -23.46 8.73
C ALA A 145 10.23 -23.08 8.06
N LYS A 146 9.54 -22.07 8.61
CA LYS A 146 8.31 -21.56 8.02
C LYS A 146 8.54 -20.93 6.64
N VAL A 147 9.61 -20.14 6.49
CA VAL A 147 9.95 -19.57 5.18
C VAL A 147 10.27 -20.65 4.16
N THR A 148 11.03 -21.69 4.55
CA THR A 148 11.32 -22.82 3.67
C THR A 148 10.05 -23.55 3.24
N LEU A 149 9.10 -23.74 4.16
CA LEU A 149 7.80 -24.31 3.85
C LEU A 149 7.03 -23.47 2.82
N ILE A 150 6.90 -22.16 3.05
CA ILE A 150 6.22 -21.24 2.12
C ILE A 150 6.87 -21.25 0.74
N ASN A 151 8.20 -21.17 0.68
CA ASN A 151 8.93 -21.21 -0.58
C ASN A 151 8.63 -22.51 -1.33
N THR A 152 8.57 -23.65 -0.64
CA THR A 152 8.27 -24.95 -1.25
C THR A 152 6.83 -25.02 -1.76
N LEU A 153 5.87 -24.46 -1.03
CA LEU A 153 4.45 -24.49 -1.39
C LEU A 153 4.10 -23.58 -2.58
N LEU A 154 4.72 -22.41 -2.64
CA LEU A 154 4.44 -21.38 -3.64
C LEU A 154 5.38 -21.42 -4.85
N GLN A 155 6.40 -22.29 -4.84
CA GLN A 155 7.36 -22.42 -5.94
C GLN A 155 6.65 -22.70 -7.27
N GLY A 156 6.80 -21.77 -8.22
CA GLY A 156 6.23 -21.88 -9.57
C GLY A 156 4.71 -21.73 -9.66
N LYS A 157 4.03 -21.34 -8.57
CA LYS A 157 2.57 -21.17 -8.51
C LYS A 157 2.10 -19.76 -8.22
N ALA A 158 2.97 -18.92 -7.65
CA ALA A 158 2.66 -17.55 -7.29
C ALA A 158 3.75 -16.59 -7.79
N SER A 159 3.39 -15.32 -7.90
CA SER A 159 4.31 -14.22 -8.17
C SER A 159 5.33 -14.05 -7.05
N GLU A 160 6.49 -13.48 -7.38
CA GLU A 160 7.54 -13.19 -6.39
C GLU A 160 7.02 -12.24 -5.30
N GLN A 161 6.21 -11.26 -5.70
CA GLN A 161 5.54 -10.30 -4.83
C GLN A 161 4.64 -10.99 -3.80
N ALA A 162 3.77 -11.91 -4.24
CA ALA A 162 2.91 -12.67 -3.33
C ALA A 162 3.73 -13.51 -2.35
N VAL A 163 4.80 -14.17 -2.83
CA VAL A 163 5.70 -14.96 -1.96
C VAL A 163 6.33 -14.09 -0.87
N VAL A 164 6.84 -12.90 -1.20
CA VAL A 164 7.41 -11.96 -0.24
C VAL A 164 6.39 -11.56 0.83
N ILE A 165 5.18 -11.22 0.41
CA ILE A 165 4.08 -10.85 1.32
C ILE A 165 3.76 -12.00 2.28
N VAL A 166 3.55 -13.21 1.75
CA VAL A 166 3.22 -14.38 2.57
C VAL A 166 4.35 -14.68 3.56
N ARG A 167 5.62 -14.65 3.12
CA ARG A 167 6.78 -14.86 4.00
C ARG A 167 6.79 -13.88 5.17
N HIS A 168 6.54 -12.60 4.92
CA HIS A 168 6.50 -11.59 5.97
C HIS A 168 5.38 -11.87 6.99
N LEU A 169 4.15 -12.11 6.54
CA LEU A 169 2.99 -12.32 7.41
C LEU A 169 3.15 -13.57 8.30
N VAL A 170 3.84 -14.58 7.81
CA VAL A 170 4.13 -15.81 8.56
C VAL A 170 5.24 -15.61 9.59
N GLN A 171 6.20 -14.75 9.32
CA GLN A 171 7.27 -14.40 10.27
C GLN A 171 6.78 -13.46 11.38
N GLN A 172 5.84 -12.57 11.07
CA GLN A 172 5.33 -11.57 12.00
C GLN A 172 3.79 -11.59 12.05
N PRO A 173 3.17 -12.66 12.60
CA PRO A 173 1.71 -12.80 12.59
C PRO A 173 0.99 -11.85 13.56
N ARG A 174 1.73 -11.21 14.49
CA ARG A 174 1.21 -10.21 15.45
C ARG A 174 -0.02 -10.69 16.25
N GLY A 175 -0.08 -11.99 16.56
CA GLY A 175 -1.19 -12.61 17.31
C GLY A 175 -2.48 -12.78 16.52
N ARG A 176 -2.49 -12.50 15.21
CA ARG A 176 -3.63 -12.68 14.31
C ARG A 176 -3.55 -14.03 13.59
N ARG A 177 -4.69 -14.55 13.14
CA ARG A 177 -4.73 -15.76 12.30
C ARG A 177 -4.16 -15.45 10.92
N ILE A 178 -3.40 -16.39 10.35
CA ILE A 178 -2.76 -16.21 9.05
C ILE A 178 -3.80 -15.93 7.94
N ALA A 179 -4.94 -16.62 7.94
CA ALA A 179 -6.00 -16.38 6.97
C ALA A 179 -6.55 -14.94 7.03
N GLU A 180 -6.66 -14.36 8.23
CA GLU A 180 -7.09 -12.97 8.41
C GLU A 180 -6.04 -11.98 7.91
N LEU A 181 -4.76 -12.27 8.16
CA LEU A 181 -3.63 -11.48 7.66
C LEU A 181 -3.61 -11.43 6.14
N LEU A 182 -3.73 -12.59 5.49
CA LEU A 182 -3.71 -12.72 4.05
C LEU A 182 -4.90 -12.00 3.42
N ARG A 183 -6.09 -12.12 4.01
CA ARG A 183 -7.28 -11.40 3.55
C ARG A 183 -7.10 -9.88 3.66
N SER A 184 -6.57 -9.40 4.78
CA SER A 184 -6.29 -7.97 4.97
C SER A 184 -5.23 -7.47 3.98
N ALA A 185 -4.18 -8.25 3.72
CA ALA A 185 -3.15 -7.91 2.76
C ALA A 185 -3.71 -7.88 1.34
N ALA A 186 -4.54 -8.86 0.95
CA ALA A 186 -5.23 -8.87 -0.33
C ALA A 186 -6.08 -7.61 -0.53
N THR A 187 -6.83 -7.18 0.49
CA THR A 187 -7.60 -5.91 0.44
C THR A 187 -6.71 -4.69 0.22
N ILE A 188 -5.56 -4.59 0.90
CA ILE A 188 -4.62 -3.48 0.74
C ILE A 188 -4.00 -3.47 -0.67
N VAL A 189 -3.61 -4.65 -1.17
CA VAL A 189 -3.05 -4.82 -2.51
C VAL A 189 -4.10 -4.46 -3.58
N ALA A 190 -5.35 -4.89 -3.40
CA ALA A 190 -6.45 -4.56 -4.29
C ALA A 190 -6.74 -3.05 -4.32
N ASP A 191 -6.74 -2.40 -3.15
CA ASP A 191 -6.88 -0.95 -3.04
C ASP A 191 -5.78 -0.21 -3.80
N GLU A 192 -4.51 -0.63 -3.66
CA GLU A 192 -3.41 -0.03 -4.42
C GLU A 192 -3.53 -0.27 -5.95
N GLY A 193 -4.00 -1.46 -6.33
CA GLY A 193 -4.31 -1.77 -7.73
C GLY A 193 -5.41 -0.86 -8.30
N ASN A 194 -6.48 -0.61 -7.53
CA ASN A 194 -7.56 0.29 -7.92
C ASN A 194 -7.11 1.75 -8.00
N GLN A 195 -6.18 2.18 -7.15
CA GLN A 195 -5.54 3.51 -7.26
C GLN A 195 -4.67 3.64 -8.52
N SER A 196 -4.31 2.53 -9.15
CA SER A 196 -3.62 2.52 -10.44
C SER A 196 -4.59 2.61 -11.64
N ILE A 197 -5.91 2.55 -11.39
CA ILE A 197 -6.95 2.67 -12.41
C ILE A 197 -7.61 4.06 -12.31
N ALA A 198 -7.50 4.82 -13.40
CA ALA A 198 -8.20 6.09 -13.54
C ALA A 198 -9.50 5.88 -14.33
N THR A 199 -10.65 5.98 -13.66
CA THR A 199 -11.96 5.95 -14.31
C THR A 199 -12.30 7.33 -14.84
N VAL A 200 -12.42 7.46 -16.15
CA VAL A 200 -12.73 8.72 -16.83
C VAL A 200 -14.15 8.65 -17.35
N THR A 201 -15.04 9.46 -16.78
CA THR A 201 -16.42 9.60 -17.20
C THR A 201 -16.58 10.82 -18.11
N SER A 202 -17.11 10.61 -19.32
CA SER A 202 -17.35 11.68 -20.30
C SER A 202 -18.69 11.54 -21.03
N ALA A 203 -19.22 12.66 -21.51
CA ALA A 203 -20.47 12.72 -22.28
C ALA A 203 -20.42 11.89 -23.58
N THR A 204 -19.24 11.88 -24.20
CA THR A 204 -18.98 11.23 -25.48
C THR A 204 -17.68 10.42 -25.40
N PRO A 205 -17.50 9.43 -26.29
CA PRO A 205 -16.23 8.74 -26.42
C PRO A 205 -15.09 9.71 -26.75
N ILE A 206 -14.05 9.67 -25.92
CA ILE A 206 -12.79 10.41 -26.10
C ILE A 206 -11.93 9.69 -27.14
N ALA A 207 -11.32 10.45 -28.06
CA ALA A 207 -10.45 9.89 -29.08
C ALA A 207 -9.15 9.28 -28.47
N PRO A 208 -8.56 8.23 -29.06
CA PRO A 208 -7.34 7.60 -28.54
C PRO A 208 -6.18 8.59 -28.27
N ALA A 209 -5.94 9.52 -29.20
CA ALA A 209 -4.90 10.55 -29.04
C ALA A 209 -5.15 11.55 -27.89
N GLN A 210 -6.40 11.68 -27.41
CA GLN A 210 -6.73 12.45 -26.22
C GLN A 210 -6.60 11.61 -24.95
N LEU A 211 -6.98 10.33 -25.00
CA LEU A 211 -6.76 9.37 -23.92
C LEU A 211 -5.27 9.23 -23.60
N ASP A 212 -4.40 9.12 -24.60
CA ASP A 212 -2.94 9.02 -24.40
C ASP A 212 -2.35 10.28 -23.75
N ARG A 213 -2.86 11.46 -24.15
CA ARG A 213 -2.48 12.73 -23.52
C ARG A 213 -2.95 12.80 -22.08
N LEU A 214 -4.17 12.35 -21.80
CA LEU A 214 -4.72 12.31 -20.45
C LEU A 214 -3.95 11.31 -19.58
N ARG A 215 -3.65 10.12 -20.09
CA ARG A 215 -2.82 9.10 -19.43
C ARG A 215 -1.46 9.65 -19.07
N SER A 216 -0.81 10.34 -20.02
CA SER A 216 0.50 10.95 -19.81
C SER A 216 0.46 12.14 -18.86
N ALA A 217 -0.64 12.90 -18.82
CA ALA A 217 -0.80 14.03 -17.90
C ALA A 217 -1.09 13.56 -16.47
N LEU A 218 -2.03 12.64 -16.32
CA LEU A 218 -2.36 12.02 -15.03
C LEU A 218 -1.16 11.25 -14.49
N GLY A 219 -0.48 10.46 -15.33
CA GLY A 219 0.69 9.72 -14.90
C GLY A 219 1.85 10.61 -14.46
N ARG A 220 2.01 11.79 -15.07
CA ARG A 220 2.96 12.81 -14.58
C ARG A 220 2.52 13.46 -13.27
N SER A 221 1.22 13.73 -13.12
CA SER A 221 0.67 14.37 -11.93
C SER A 221 0.70 13.44 -10.70
N TYR A 222 0.46 12.16 -10.91
CA TYR A 222 0.39 11.13 -9.85
C TYR A 222 1.68 10.29 -9.75
N GLY A 223 2.69 10.61 -10.57
CA GLY A 223 4.01 9.97 -10.53
C GLY A 223 4.04 8.49 -10.92
N ARG A 224 2.95 7.93 -11.48
CA ARG A 224 2.79 6.50 -11.76
C ARG A 224 2.08 6.23 -13.09
N GLU A 225 2.30 5.07 -13.69
CA GLU A 225 1.55 4.69 -14.89
C GLU A 225 0.12 4.30 -14.49
N LEU A 226 -0.87 4.97 -15.08
CA LEU A 226 -2.28 4.75 -14.77
C LEU A 226 -2.98 4.06 -15.94
N THR A 227 -3.78 3.04 -15.63
CA THR A 227 -4.68 2.44 -16.62
C THR A 227 -5.97 3.24 -16.67
N ILE A 228 -6.30 3.79 -17.84
CA ILE A 228 -7.56 4.52 -18.01
C ILE A 228 -8.70 3.55 -18.32
N ASN A 229 -9.73 3.58 -17.49
CA ASN A 229 -11.02 2.98 -17.79
C ASN A 229 -11.99 4.08 -18.26
N GLN A 230 -12.42 4.04 -19.51
CA GLN A 230 -13.34 5.04 -20.05
C GLN A 230 -14.80 4.60 -19.84
N VAL A 231 -15.59 5.47 -19.24
CA VAL A 231 -17.03 5.30 -19.06
C VAL A 231 -17.74 6.43 -19.80
N VAL A 232 -18.68 6.09 -20.70
CA VAL A 232 -19.47 7.08 -21.42
C VAL A 232 -20.81 7.24 -20.71
N ASP A 233 -21.05 8.42 -20.16
CA ASP A 233 -22.30 8.76 -19.47
C ASP A 233 -22.91 10.04 -20.06
N PRO A 234 -24.00 9.92 -20.85
CA PRO A 234 -24.67 11.06 -21.47
C PRO A 234 -25.28 12.07 -20.48
N SER A 235 -25.43 11.71 -19.20
CA SER A 235 -25.91 12.63 -18.16
C SER A 235 -24.90 13.71 -17.82
N VAL A 236 -23.60 13.45 -18.05
CA VAL A 236 -22.55 14.45 -17.96
C VAL A 236 -22.68 15.38 -19.17
N LEU A 237 -23.44 16.47 -19.03
CA LEU A 237 -23.78 17.43 -20.10
C LEU A 237 -22.57 18.01 -20.85
N GLY A 238 -21.39 17.97 -20.22
CA GLY A 238 -20.11 18.27 -20.85
C GLY A 238 -18.98 18.37 -19.83
N GLY A 239 -17.75 18.25 -20.31
CA GLY A 239 -16.54 18.18 -19.48
C GLY A 239 -16.10 16.74 -19.22
N LEU A 240 -15.24 16.56 -18.22
CA LEU A 240 -14.62 15.29 -17.87
C LEU A 240 -14.58 15.14 -16.36
N ARG A 241 -14.99 13.97 -15.86
CA ARG A 241 -14.84 13.59 -14.46
C ARG A 241 -13.86 12.43 -14.40
N VAL A 242 -12.79 12.57 -13.63
CA VAL A 242 -11.76 11.55 -13.46
C VAL A 242 -11.75 11.10 -12.01
N GLN A 243 -11.88 9.80 -11.77
CA GLN A 243 -11.79 9.19 -10.46
C GLN A 243 -10.59 8.24 -10.41
N ILE A 244 -9.73 8.39 -9.41
CA ILE A 244 -8.56 7.52 -9.16
C ILE A 244 -8.60 7.10 -7.70
N GLY A 245 -8.95 5.83 -7.43
CA GLY A 245 -9.24 5.39 -6.06
C GLY A 245 -10.30 6.28 -5.40
N ASP A 246 -9.90 6.98 -4.33
CA ASP A 246 -10.74 7.91 -3.56
C ASP A 246 -10.70 9.36 -4.10
N ASP A 247 -9.75 9.70 -4.97
CA ASP A 247 -9.60 11.05 -5.51
C ASP A 247 -10.54 11.25 -6.71
N VAL A 248 -11.36 12.32 -6.66
CA VAL A 248 -12.25 12.71 -7.76
C VAL A 248 -11.87 14.10 -8.26
N ILE A 249 -11.47 14.19 -9.53
CA ILE A 249 -11.27 15.42 -10.27
C ILE A 249 -12.50 15.65 -11.15
N ASP A 250 -13.39 16.54 -10.71
CA ASP A 250 -14.59 16.90 -11.47
C ASP A 250 -14.37 18.17 -12.29
N GLY A 251 -14.22 17.99 -13.61
CA GLY A 251 -14.14 19.07 -14.59
C GLY A 251 -15.45 19.27 -15.38
N SER A 252 -16.57 18.75 -14.89
CA SER A 252 -17.87 18.87 -15.59
C SER A 252 -18.40 20.30 -15.61
N ILE A 253 -19.18 20.61 -16.64
CA ILE A 253 -19.87 21.90 -16.78
C ILE A 253 -20.87 22.10 -15.63
N GLU A 254 -21.50 21.00 -15.17
CA GLU A 254 -22.41 21.02 -14.03
C GLU A 254 -21.72 21.46 -12.74
N SER A 255 -20.57 20.86 -12.41
CA SER A 255 -19.79 21.26 -11.24
C SER A 255 -19.38 22.74 -11.30
N ARG A 256 -18.92 23.22 -12.47
CA ARG A 256 -18.56 24.64 -12.65
C ARG A 256 -19.75 25.59 -12.49
N LEU A 257 -20.94 25.23 -12.98
CA LEU A 257 -22.16 26.02 -12.80
C LEU A 257 -22.60 26.06 -11.33
N ASN A 258 -22.50 24.94 -10.62
CA ASN A 258 -22.84 24.87 -9.19
C ASN A 258 -21.86 25.70 -8.33
N ASP A 259 -20.56 25.64 -8.62
CA ASP A 259 -19.55 26.47 -7.94
C ASP A 259 -19.81 27.97 -8.16
N LEU A 260 -20.19 28.38 -9.37
CA LEU A 260 -20.54 29.77 -9.68
C LEU A 260 -21.82 30.20 -8.95
N ARG A 261 -22.84 29.34 -8.89
CA ARG A 261 -24.07 29.60 -8.14
C ARG A 261 -23.80 29.77 -6.65
N HIS A 262 -22.97 28.92 -6.05
CA HIS A 262 -22.60 29.05 -4.65
C HIS A 262 -21.80 30.33 -4.35
N LYS A 263 -20.89 30.73 -5.24
CA LYS A 263 -20.13 31.99 -5.10
C LYS A 263 -20.96 33.26 -5.29
N LEU A 264 -22.10 33.17 -5.98
CA LEU A 264 -23.02 34.29 -6.21
C LEU A 264 -24.16 34.36 -5.18
N ALA A 265 -24.41 33.27 -4.45
CA ALA A 265 -25.47 33.16 -3.44
C ALA A 265 -24.97 33.37 -1.99
N GLY A 266 -23.69 33.69 -1.80
CA GLY A 266 -23.09 34.16 -0.54
C GLY A 266 -22.64 35.60 -0.68
#